data_AF-A0A6A5BIV8-F1
#
_entry.id   AF-A0A6A5BIV8-F1
#
_cell.length_a   1.000
_cell.length_b   1.000
_cell.length_c   1.000
_cell.angle_alpha   90.00
_cell.angle_beta   90.00
_cell.angle_gamma   90.00
#
_symmetry.space_group_name_H-M   'P 1'
#
loop_
_entity.id
_entity.type
_entity.pdbx_description
1 polymer ?
#
loop_
_entity_poly.entity_id
_entity_poly.type
_entity_poly.pdbx_seq_one_letter_code
_entity_poly.pdbx_strand_id
1 'polypeptide(L)'
;MDRKETISKALQRLKKSMTCHSSGTDQDPSKVYNELIKIANILITHYNVYDIYDKKRESFQKRVKWEYRVKDTNEIHGPFSTNDMITWMDHGLLTNDNVQVRIFCGESDDFLELNSVDFTKYE
;
A
#
# COMPACT_ATOMS: atom_id res chain seq x y z
N MET A 1 0.74 11.47 2.96
CA MET A 1 -0.12 11.71 4.14
C MET A 1 0.64 12.57 5.11
N ASP A 2 0.05 13.66 5.58
CA ASP A 2 0.68 14.51 6.59
C ASP A 2 0.69 13.78 7.95
N ARG A 3 1.85 13.78 8.61
CA ARG A 3 2.09 13.13 9.91
C ARG A 3 1.13 13.67 10.97
N LYS A 4 0.79 14.96 10.89
CA LYS A 4 -0.14 15.62 11.82
C LYS A 4 -1.58 15.10 11.67
N GLU A 5 -2.00 14.79 10.45
CA GLU A 5 -3.36 14.32 10.16
C GLU A 5 -3.61 12.92 10.72
N THR A 6 -2.58 12.07 10.67
CA THR A 6 -2.65 10.67 11.16
C THR A 6 -2.76 10.62 12.68
N ILE A 7 -1.98 11.45 13.37
CA ILE A 7 -2.05 11.59 14.83
C ILE A 7 -3.43 12.11 15.23
N SER A 8 -3.94 13.16 14.58
CA SER A 8 -5.27 13.70 14.85
C SER A 8 -6.39 12.65 14.69
N LYS A 9 -6.35 11.84 13.63
CA LYS A 9 -7.35 10.78 13.40
C LYS A 9 -7.28 9.67 14.44
N ALA A 10 -6.08 9.30 14.90
CA ALA A 10 -5.91 8.31 15.96
C ALA A 10 -6.47 8.80 17.30
N LEU A 11 -6.18 10.05 17.67
CA LEU A 11 -6.71 10.68 18.88
C LEU A 11 -8.23 10.81 18.85
N GLN A 12 -8.81 11.13 17.69
CA GLN A 12 -10.25 11.27 17.52
C GLN A 12 -11.00 9.93 17.71
N ARG A 13 -10.40 8.81 17.25
CA ARG A 13 -10.93 7.46 17.47
C ARG A 13 -10.84 7.04 18.94
N LEU A 14 -9.74 7.39 19.61
CA LEU A 14 -9.57 7.12 21.03
C LEU A 14 -10.62 7.87 21.87
N LYS A 15 -10.84 9.16 21.57
CA LYS A 15 -11.85 9.98 22.24
C LYS A 15 -13.27 9.40 22.11
N LYS A 16 -13.62 8.86 20.93
CA LYS A 16 -14.91 8.19 20.69
C LYS A 16 -15.05 6.86 21.42
N SER A 17 -13.94 6.16 21.68
CA SER A 17 -13.92 4.90 22.44
C SER A 17 -14.06 5.12 23.95
N MET A 18 -13.59 6.25 24.49
CA MET A 18 -13.63 6.53 25.92
C MET A 18 -14.98 7.04 26.43
N THR A 19 -15.87 7.49 25.54
CA THR A 19 -17.24 7.92 25.92
C THR A 19 -18.19 6.77 26.26
N CYS A 20 -17.74 5.51 26.17
CA CYS A 20 -18.63 4.35 26.23
C CYS A 20 -18.67 3.63 27.58
N HIS A 21 -17.78 3.91 28.54
CA HIS A 21 -17.67 3.15 29.80
C HIS A 21 -17.51 4.09 30.99
N SER A 22 -18.62 4.67 31.45
CA SER A 22 -18.71 5.31 32.76
C SER A 22 -18.93 4.24 33.83
N SER A 23 -17.85 3.73 34.42
CA SER A 23 -17.87 3.00 35.69
C SER A 23 -16.87 3.69 36.61
N GLY A 24 -17.38 4.12 37.77
CA GLY A 24 -16.80 5.17 38.59
C GLY A 24 -15.37 4.94 39.06
N THR A 25 -14.47 5.80 38.61
CA THR A 25 -13.34 6.31 39.37
C THR A 25 -13.11 7.73 38.86
N ASP A 26 -13.16 8.70 39.76
CA ASP A 26 -13.00 10.14 39.51
C ASP A 26 -11.54 10.47 39.16
N GLN A 27 -11.03 9.88 38.08
CA GLN A 27 -9.72 10.17 37.54
C GLN A 27 -9.87 11.20 36.42
N ASP A 28 -9.26 12.36 36.64
CA ASP A 28 -9.09 13.41 35.62
C ASP A 28 -8.66 12.76 34.29
N PRO A 29 -9.50 12.79 33.24
CA PRO A 29 -9.24 12.15 31.96
C PRO A 29 -7.91 12.61 31.33
N SER A 30 -7.46 13.82 31.67
CA SER A 30 -6.20 14.38 31.23
C SER A 30 -5.00 13.60 31.78
N LYS A 31 -5.07 13.11 33.03
CA LYS A 31 -4.00 12.31 33.63
C LYS A 31 -3.86 10.94 32.95
N VAL A 32 -4.99 10.26 32.74
CA VAL A 32 -5.01 8.96 32.04
C VAL A 32 -4.47 9.10 30.62
N TYR A 33 -4.86 10.16 29.92
CA TYR A 33 -4.39 10.45 28.58
C TYR A 33 -2.88 10.74 28.52
N ASN A 34 -2.36 11.54 29.45
CA ASN A 34 -0.93 11.82 29.52
C ASN A 34 -0.10 10.58 29.86
N GLU A 35 -0.57 9.71 30.75
CA GLU A 35 0.10 8.44 31.04
C GLU A 35 0.09 7.48 29.84
N LEU A 36 -1.03 7.40 29.10
CA LEU A 36 -1.09 6.64 27.85
C LEU A 36 -0.09 7.14 26.81
N ILE A 37 0.05 8.47 26.65
CA ILE A 37 1.05 9.06 25.75
C ILE A 37 2.48 8.71 26.18
N LYS A 38 2.78 8.79 27.48
CA LYS A 38 4.10 8.43 28.00
C LYS A 38 4.43 6.97 27.72
N ILE A 39 3.50 6.05 28.00
CA ILE A 39 3.68 4.62 27.74
C ILE A 39 3.88 4.37 26.24
N ALA A 40 3.08 5.01 25.37
CA ALA A 40 3.24 4.90 23.93
C ALA A 40 4.63 5.39 23.46
N ASN A 41 5.10 6.53 23.97
CA ASN A 41 6.41 7.05 23.63
C ASN A 41 7.55 6.13 24.11
N ILE A 42 7.42 5.52 25.29
CA ILE A 42 8.39 4.53 25.80
C ILE A 42 8.40 3.29 24.91
N LEU A 43 7.23 2.76 24.52
CA LEU A 43 7.14 1.60 23.63
C LEU A 43 7.77 1.86 22.26
N ILE A 44 7.56 3.06 21.71
CA ILE A 44 8.13 3.46 20.42
C ILE A 44 9.65 3.65 20.53
N THR A 45 10.14 4.36 21.55
CA THR A 45 11.55 4.79 21.62
C THR A 45 12.50 3.78 22.24
N HIS A 46 12.08 3.04 23.27
CA HIS A 46 12.94 2.12 24.01
C HIS A 46 12.92 0.70 23.46
N TYR A 47 11.75 0.24 23.04
CA TYR A 47 11.57 -1.14 22.58
C TYR A 47 11.66 -1.27 21.06
N ASN A 48 11.90 -0.16 20.35
CA ASN A 48 12.00 -0.11 18.89
C ASN A 48 10.80 -0.82 18.21
N VAL A 49 9.61 -0.79 18.85
CA VAL A 49 8.37 -1.45 18.38
C VAL A 49 7.73 -0.57 17.30
N TYR A 50 8.51 -0.29 16.25
CA TYR A 50 8.05 0.33 15.02
C TYR A 50 7.37 -0.70 14.11
N ASP A 51 7.57 -2.01 14.35
CA ASP A 51 7.02 -3.13 13.59
C ASP A 51 5.49 -3.10 13.45
N ILE A 52 4.77 -2.48 14.38
CA ILE A 52 3.31 -2.31 14.29
C ILE A 52 2.93 -1.39 13.12
N TYR A 53 3.80 -0.44 12.77
CA TYR A 53 3.63 0.45 11.62
C TYR A 53 4.18 -0.15 10.33
N ASP A 54 5.25 -0.97 10.41
CA ASP A 54 5.83 -1.60 9.22
C ASP A 54 5.01 -2.79 8.70
N LYS A 55 4.30 -3.53 9.57
CA LYS A 55 3.41 -4.63 9.11
C LYS A 55 2.27 -4.17 8.22
N LYS A 56 1.87 -2.89 8.26
CA LYS A 56 0.90 -2.32 7.29
C LYS A 56 1.53 -1.83 6.00
N ARG A 57 2.84 -1.63 5.98
CA ARG A 57 3.59 -1.23 4.78
C ARG A 57 3.95 -2.45 3.92
N GLU A 58 4.21 -3.60 4.55
CA GLU A 58 4.44 -4.87 3.87
C GLU A 58 3.14 -5.59 3.43
N SER A 59 2.01 -5.32 4.10
CA SER A 59 0.71 -5.92 3.73
C SER A 59 -0.11 -5.11 2.72
N PHE A 60 0.34 -3.92 2.32
CA PHE A 60 0.04 -3.41 0.98
C PHE A 60 0.97 -4.13 0.01
N GLN A 61 0.65 -5.40 -0.27
CA GLN A 61 1.07 -6.03 -1.52
C GLN A 61 0.53 -5.14 -2.63
N LYS A 62 1.37 -4.20 -3.07
CA LYS A 62 1.12 -3.26 -4.15
C LYS A 62 1.03 -4.13 -5.39
N ARG A 63 -0.17 -4.67 -5.66
CA ARG A 63 -0.43 -5.57 -6.80
C ARG A 63 0.23 -4.96 -8.02
N VAL A 64 1.14 -5.70 -8.64
CA VAL A 64 1.89 -5.22 -9.79
C VAL A 64 0.90 -4.80 -10.86
N LYS A 65 1.15 -3.63 -11.41
CA LYS A 65 0.38 -3.05 -12.51
C LYS A 65 1.27 -2.97 -13.72
N TRP A 66 0.69 -3.11 -14.90
CA TRP A 66 1.40 -3.20 -16.16
C TRP A 66 0.94 -2.11 -17.12
N GLU A 67 1.89 -1.57 -17.87
CA GLU A 67 1.63 -0.80 -19.07
C GLU A 67 2.18 -1.58 -20.26
N TYR A 68 1.49 -1.52 -21.40
CA TYR A 68 2.02 -2.02 -22.66
C TYR A 68 2.04 -0.91 -23.69
N ARG A 69 2.95 -1.01 -24.65
CA ARG A 69 2.99 -0.16 -25.84
C ARG A 69 2.98 -0.99 -27.11
N VAL A 70 2.32 -0.47 -28.13
CA VAL A 70 2.38 -1.03 -29.48
C VAL A 70 3.56 -0.39 -30.20
N LYS A 71 4.49 -1.19 -30.76
CA LYS A 71 5.70 -0.70 -31.43
C LYS A 71 5.40 0.24 -32.60
N ASP A 72 4.29 0.01 -33.30
CA ASP A 72 3.91 0.77 -34.49
C ASP A 72 3.39 2.18 -34.16
N THR A 73 2.60 2.32 -33.10
CA THR A 73 1.96 3.60 -32.72
C THR A 73 2.70 4.31 -31.59
N ASN A 74 3.54 3.60 -30.84
CA ASN A 74 4.13 4.03 -29.56
C ASN A 74 3.09 4.49 -28.52
N GLU A 75 1.82 4.13 -28.69
CA GLU A 75 0.78 4.43 -27.72
C GLU A 75 0.95 3.53 -26.50
N ILE A 76 0.91 4.15 -25.32
CA ILE A 76 1.04 3.46 -24.03
C ILE A 76 -0.36 3.26 -23.46
N HIS A 77 -0.68 2.02 -23.10
CA HIS A 77 -1.94 1.64 -22.50
C HIS A 77 -1.69 1.02 -21.12
N GLY A 78 -2.44 1.48 -20.12
CA GLY A 78 -2.39 0.99 -18.75
C GLY A 78 -2.88 2.04 -17.76
N PRO A 79 -2.79 1.77 -16.45
CA PRO A 79 -2.27 0.55 -15.82
C PRO A 79 -3.28 -0.61 -15.73
N PHE A 80 -2.85 -1.82 -16.09
CA PHE A 80 -3.65 -3.06 -16.01
C PHE A 80 -3.13 -4.03 -14.95
N SER A 81 -3.96 -4.98 -14.50
CA SER A 81 -3.51 -6.02 -13.57
C SER A 81 -2.77 -7.15 -14.28
N THR A 82 -1.94 -7.91 -13.55
CA THR A 82 -1.30 -9.13 -14.06
C THR A 82 -2.34 -10.09 -14.68
N ASN A 83 -3.50 -10.24 -14.04
CA ASN A 83 -4.58 -11.11 -14.52
C ASN A 83 -5.18 -10.65 -15.85
N ASP A 84 -5.34 -9.34 -16.05
CA ASP A 84 -5.82 -8.79 -17.33
C ASP A 84 -4.81 -9.07 -18.46
N MET A 85 -3.51 -8.88 -18.17
CA MET A 85 -2.44 -9.13 -19.14
C MET A 85 -2.40 -10.60 -19.57
N ILE A 86 -2.48 -11.54 -18.62
CA ILE A 86 -2.55 -12.98 -18.90
C ILE A 86 -3.79 -13.30 -19.74
N THR A 87 -4.97 -12.81 -19.34
CA THR A 87 -6.22 -13.04 -20.08
C THR A 87 -6.12 -12.56 -21.52
N TRP A 88 -5.48 -11.41 -21.76
CA TRP A 88 -5.31 -10.87 -23.11
C TRP A 88 -4.27 -11.63 -23.94
N MET A 89 -3.24 -12.17 -23.32
CA MET A 89 -2.31 -13.09 -23.98
C MET A 89 -3.03 -14.39 -24.38
N ASP A 90 -3.80 -14.98 -23.47
CA ASP A 90 -4.53 -16.23 -23.70
C ASP A 90 -5.60 -16.08 -24.80
N HIS A 91 -6.23 -14.91 -24.88
CA HIS A 91 -7.21 -14.60 -25.93
C HIS A 91 -6.56 -14.13 -27.25
N GLY A 92 -5.23 -14.03 -27.32
CA GLY A 92 -4.52 -13.55 -28.52
C GLY A 92 -4.78 -12.08 -28.86
N LEU A 93 -5.18 -11.26 -27.89
CA LEU A 93 -5.38 -9.82 -28.06
C LEU A 93 -4.05 -9.06 -28.06
N LEU A 94 -3.04 -9.60 -27.35
CA LEU A 94 -1.68 -9.09 -27.37
C LEU A 94 -0.80 -10.03 -28.21
N THR A 95 -0.39 -9.57 -29.39
CA THR A 95 0.52 -10.32 -30.25
C THR A 95 1.97 -10.01 -29.89
N ASN A 96 2.76 -11.05 -29.68
CA ASN A 96 4.15 -10.96 -29.20
C ASN A 96 5.08 -10.10 -30.06
N ASP A 97 4.82 -9.96 -31.36
CA ASP A 97 5.75 -9.32 -32.29
C ASP A 97 5.72 -7.78 -32.17
N ASN A 98 4.57 -7.21 -31.81
CA ASN A 98 4.33 -5.77 -31.85
C ASN A 98 4.08 -5.14 -30.47
N VAL A 99 4.09 -5.92 -29.38
CA VAL A 99 3.78 -5.44 -28.03
C VAL A 99 4.99 -5.54 -27.12
N GLN A 100 5.27 -4.44 -26.40
CA GLN A 100 6.23 -4.43 -25.31
C GLN A 100 5.56 -3.98 -24.02
N VAL A 101 5.99 -4.51 -22.88
CA VAL A 101 5.37 -4.31 -21.57
C VAL A 101 6.36 -3.78 -20.54
N ARG A 102 5.85 -3.08 -19.53
CA ARG A 102 6.63 -2.64 -18.36
C ARG A 102 5.77 -2.61 -17.10
N ILE A 103 6.42 -2.59 -15.95
CA ILE A 103 5.74 -2.44 -14.66
C ILE A 103 5.40 -0.95 -14.46
N PHE A 104 4.11 -0.67 -14.27
CA PHE A 104 3.61 0.65 -13.90
C PHE A 104 4.14 1.02 -12.51
N CYS A 105 4.97 2.07 -12.44
CA CYS A 105 5.65 2.53 -11.22
C CYS A 105 6.75 1.57 -10.72
N GLY A 106 7.41 0.85 -11.63
CA GLY A 106 8.67 0.13 -11.37
C GLY A 106 9.89 1.06 -11.28
N GLU A 107 11.03 0.53 -10.83
CA GLU A 107 12.31 1.26 -10.79
C GLU A 107 12.94 1.44 -12.18
N SER A 108 12.60 0.58 -13.13
CA SER A 108 13.02 0.66 -14.53
C SER A 108 11.89 1.20 -15.40
N ASP A 109 12.25 2.12 -16.29
CA ASP A 109 11.36 2.70 -17.31
C ASP A 109 11.41 1.92 -18.63
N ASP A 110 12.19 0.84 -18.66
CA ASP A 110 12.47 0.06 -19.87
C ASP A 110 11.30 -0.87 -20.21
N PHE A 111 10.95 -0.88 -21.49
CA PHE A 111 9.97 -1.80 -22.03
C PHE A 111 10.63 -3.13 -22.40
N LEU A 112 10.04 -4.23 -21.95
CA LEU A 112 10.45 -5.60 -22.23
C LEU A 112 9.54 -6.21 -23.30
N GLU A 113 10.08 -7.12 -24.10
CA GLU A 113 9.27 -7.91 -25.02
C GLU A 113 8.25 -8.76 -24.24
N LEU A 114 7.03 -8.90 -24.77
CA LEU A 114 5.95 -9.64 -24.07
C LEU A 114 6.38 -11.07 -23.69
N ASN A 115 7.14 -11.74 -24.56
CA ASN A 115 7.65 -13.10 -24.36
C ASN A 115 8.76 -13.24 -23.31
N SER A 116 9.45 -12.15 -22.95
CA SER A 116 10.53 -12.23 -21.96
C SER A 116 10.02 -12.09 -20.52
N VAL A 117 8.75 -11.74 -20.35
CA VAL A 117 8.13 -11.50 -19.05
C VAL A 117 7.33 -12.73 -18.61
N ASP A 118 7.66 -13.23 -17.43
CA ASP A 118 6.92 -14.28 -16.76
C ASP A 118 5.92 -13.68 -15.77
N PHE A 119 4.68 -13.50 -16.22
CA PHE A 119 3.60 -12.88 -15.43
C PHE A 119 3.20 -13.71 -14.20
N THR A 120 3.46 -15.03 -14.19
CA THR A 120 3.12 -15.93 -13.07
C THR A 120 3.90 -15.59 -11.80
N LYS A 121 5.04 -14.91 -11.92
CA LYS A 121 5.84 -14.43 -10.79
C LYS A 121 5.20 -13.27 -10.03
N TYR A 122 4.15 -12.66 -10.59
CA TYR A 122 3.53 -11.44 -10.10
C TYR A 122 2.04 -11.61 -9.77
N GLU A 123 1.59 -12.86 -9.65
CA GLU A 123 0.28 -13.27 -9.11
C GLU A 123 0.35 -13.41 -7.58
#